data_AF-A0A839IWS1-F1
#
_entry.id   AF-A0A839IWS1-F1
#
_cell.length_a   1.000
_cell.length_b   1.000
_cell.length_c   1.000
_cell.angle_alpha   90.00
_cell.angle_beta   90.00
_cell.angle_gamma   90.00
#
_symmetry.space_group_name_H-M   'P 1'
#
loop_
_entity.id
_entity.type
_entity.pdbx_description
1 polymer ?
#
loop_
_entity_poly.entity_id
_entity_poly.type
_entity_poly.pdbx_seq_one_letter_code
_entity_poly.pdbx_strand_id
1 'polypeptide(L)' 'MQLYNTLSAKERAELIEKAGKDRLTLSFYKYAKIENPQEFRDQLFIVWNSLDVLGRIYVATEGINGQLSLPADRFQ' A
#
# COMPACT_ATOMS: atom_id res chain seq x y z
N MET A 1 -16.12 -0.35 6.33
CA MET A 1 -14.94 0.53 6.19
C MET A 1 -14.71 0.78 4.71
N GLN A 2 -14.37 2.00 4.28
CA GLN A 2 -13.97 2.23 2.89
C GLN A 2 -12.57 1.63 2.68
N LEU A 3 -12.45 0.68 1.75
CA LEU A 3 -11.20 -0.02 1.44
C LEU A 3 -10.55 0.53 0.17
N TYR A 4 -10.62 1.84 -0.07
CA TYR A 4 -10.06 2.48 -1.25
C TYR A 4 -9.58 3.89 -0.92
N ASN A 5 -8.72 4.43 -1.79
CA ASN A 5 -8.20 5.78 -1.64
C ASN A 5 -9.28 6.83 -1.97
N THR A 6 -9.47 7.78 -1.08
CA THR A 6 -10.43 8.89 -1.24
C THR A 6 -9.77 10.20 -1.64
N LEU A 7 -8.47 10.35 -1.36
CA LEU A 7 -7.71 11.55 -1.69
C LEU A 7 -7.12 11.48 -3.09
N SER A 8 -7.14 12.62 -3.77
CA SER A 8 -6.37 12.82 -4.99
C SER A 8 -4.87 12.74 -4.73
N ALA A 9 -4.10 12.54 -5.80
CA ALA A 9 -2.64 12.54 -5.73
C ALA A 9 -2.09 13.87 -5.16
N LYS A 10 -2.73 15.00 -5.48
CA LYS A 10 -2.32 16.32 -5.01
C LYS A 10 -2.53 16.49 -3.51
N GLU A 11 -3.74 16.20 -3.02
CA GLU A 11 -4.06 16.27 -1.58
C GLU A 11 -3.13 15.35 -0.77
N ARG A 12 -2.82 14.16 -1.31
CA ARG A 12 -1.90 13.24 -0.66
C ARG A 12 -0.47 13.77 -0.62
N ALA A 13 0.02 14.37 -1.70
CA ALA A 13 1.36 14.97 -1.74
C ALA A 13 1.52 16.08 -0.70
N GLU A 14 0.52 16.96 -0.58
CA GLU A 14 0.51 18.04 0.43
C GLU A 14 0.55 17.51 1.86
N LEU A 15 -0.16 16.40 2.14
CA LEU A 15 -0.13 15.77 3.47
C LEU A 15 1.22 15.11 3.78
N ILE A 16 1.85 14.48 2.78
CA ILE A 16 3.18 13.88 2.93
C ILE A 16 4.22 14.96 3.23
N GLU A 17 4.18 16.06 2.47
CA GLU A 17 5.09 17.20 2.67
C GLU A 17 4.91 17.80 4.08
N LYS A 18 3.66 18.02 4.51
CA LYS A 18 3.36 18.51 5.86
C LYS A 18 3.80 17.55 6.97
N ALA A 19 3.74 16.25 6.75
CA ALA A 19 4.19 15.25 7.72
C ALA A 19 5.71 15.24 7.87
N GLY A 20 6.46 15.69 6.85
CA GLY A 20 7.91 15.87 6.90
C GLY A 20 8.71 14.58 7.15
N LYS A 21 8.12 13.41 6.87
CA LYS A 21 8.75 12.10 7.09
C LYS A 21 9.42 11.60 5.82
N ASP A 22 10.63 11.09 5.95
CA ASP A 22 11.27 10.30 4.90
C ASP A 22 10.45 9.04 4.61
N ARG A 23 10.37 8.69 3.34
CA ARG A 23 9.63 7.51 2.87
C ARG A 23 10.49 6.67 1.97
N LEU A 24 10.39 5.36 2.14
CA LEU A 24 11.02 4.39 1.24
C LEU A 24 9.99 3.99 0.17
N THR A 25 10.44 3.89 -1.08
CA THR A 25 9.62 3.36 -2.17
C THR A 25 10.06 1.95 -2.49
N LEU A 26 9.11 1.02 -2.54
CA LEU A 26 9.31 -0.38 -2.84
C LEU A 26 8.52 -0.75 -4.10
N SER A 27 9.17 -1.51 -4.97
CA SER A 27 8.53 -2.16 -6.12
C SER A 27 8.80 -3.65 -6.02
N PHE A 28 7.76 -4.47 -6.09
CA PHE A 28 7.90 -5.91 -5.95
C PHE A 28 6.87 -6.67 -6.78
N TYR A 29 7.20 -7.93 -7.07
CA TYR A 29 6.26 -8.92 -7.54
C TYR A 29 6.58 -10.27 -6.88
N LYS A 30 5.58 -11.11 -6.70
CA LYS A 30 5.75 -12.48 -6.20
C LYS A 30 4.65 -13.38 -6.73
N TYR A 31 5.05 -14.48 -7.35
CA TYR A 31 4.15 -15.58 -7.64
C TYR A 31 3.82 -16.34 -6.34
N ALA A 32 2.53 -16.53 -6.09
CA ALA A 32 2.00 -17.28 -4.96
C ALA A 32 0.56 -17.70 -5.27
N LYS A 33 0.16 -18.90 -4.88
CA LYS A 33 -1.25 -19.31 -4.98
C LYS A 33 -2.05 -18.55 -3.91
N ILE A 34 -2.92 -17.64 -4.33
CA ILE A 34 -3.80 -16.87 -3.45
C ILE A 34 -5.23 -17.34 -3.70
N GLU A 35 -5.83 -18.02 -2.72
CA GLU A 35 -7.16 -18.63 -2.86
C GLU A 35 -8.27 -17.58 -3.03
N ASN A 36 -8.23 -16.51 -2.22
CA ASN A 36 -9.19 -15.42 -2.28
C ASN A 36 -8.47 -14.07 -2.46
N PRO A 37 -8.19 -13.64 -3.70
CA PRO A 37 -7.47 -12.40 -3.98
C PRO A 37 -8.11 -11.15 -3.37
N GLN A 38 -9.45 -11.08 -3.33
CA GLN A 38 -10.15 -9.93 -2.79
C GLN A 38 -9.97 -9.82 -1.28
N GLU A 39 -10.21 -10.92 -0.56
CA GLU A 39 -10.03 -10.95 0.90
C GLU A 39 -8.58 -10.68 1.30
N PHE A 40 -7.62 -11.30 0.60
CA PHE A 40 -6.19 -11.04 0.84
C PHE A 40 -5.84 -9.57 0.62
N ARG A 41 -6.32 -8.98 -0.48
CA ARG A 41 -6.14 -7.56 -0.77
C ARG A 41 -6.75 -6.66 0.31
N ASP A 42 -7.94 -6.99 0.81
CA ASP A 42 -8.64 -6.20 1.81
C ASP A 42 -7.95 -6.26 3.18
N GLN A 43 -7.42 -7.43 3.56
CA GLN A 43 -6.57 -7.59 4.74
C GLN A 43 -5.28 -6.77 4.62
N LEU A 44 -4.60 -6.84 3.47
CA LEU A 44 -3.42 -6.02 3.21
C LEU A 44 -3.76 -4.53 3.34
N PHE A 45 -4.89 -4.08 2.77
CA PHE A 45 -5.32 -2.68 2.87
C PHE A 45 -5.47 -2.23 4.33
N ILE A 46 -6.14 -3.03 5.18
CA ILE A 46 -6.34 -2.71 6.60
C ILE A 46 -5.00 -2.55 7.32
N VAL A 47 -4.12 -3.54 7.18
CA VAL A 47 -2.82 -3.56 7.86
C VAL A 47 -1.95 -2.40 7.37
N TRP A 48 -1.81 -2.25 6.07
CA TRP A 48 -0.95 -1.24 5.47
C TRP A 48 -1.44 0.18 5.67
N ASN A 49 -2.76 0.41 5.72
CA ASN A 49 -3.30 1.70 6.10
C ASN A 49 -2.89 2.09 7.53
N SER A 50 -2.85 1.14 8.48
CA SER A 50 -2.37 1.41 9.85
C SER A 50 -0.88 1.73 9.93
N LEU A 51 -0.11 1.34 8.91
CA LEU A 51 1.32 1.59 8.75
C LEU A 51 1.63 2.85 7.93
N ASP A 52 0.60 3.61 7.55
CA ASP A 52 0.72 4.76 6.64
C ASP A 52 1.40 4.38 5.32
N VAL A 53 1.14 3.17 4.82
CA VAL A 53 1.61 2.73 3.50
C VAL A 53 0.72 3.35 2.42
N LEU A 54 1.34 3.88 1.39
CA LEU A 54 0.67 4.52 0.26
C LEU A 54 1.15 3.88 -1.04
N GLY A 55 0.24 3.51 -1.93
CA GLY A 55 0.64 2.91 -3.20
C GLY A 55 -0.47 2.17 -3.90
N ARG A 56 -0.09 1.31 -4.84
CA ARG A 56 -0.98 0.43 -5.59
C ARG A 56 -0.45 -0.99 -5.55
N ILE A 57 -1.37 -1.94 -5.38
CA ILE A 57 -1.11 -3.35 -5.55
C ILE A 57 -2.14 -3.97 -6.48
N TYR A 58 -1.70 -5.02 -7.15
CA TYR A 58 -2.50 -5.91 -7.97
C TYR A 58 -2.37 -7.30 -7.38
N VAL A 59 -3.51 -7.89 -7.00
CA VAL A 59 -3.57 -9.24 -6.44
C VAL A 59 -4.41 -10.09 -7.38
N ALA A 60 -3.86 -11.24 -7.75
CA ALA A 60 -4.52 -12.26 -8.56
C ALA A 60 -4.30 -13.62 -7.91
N THR A 61 -4.98 -14.65 -8.41
CA THR A 61 -4.82 -16.02 -7.89
C THR A 61 -3.40 -16.56 -8.07
N GLU A 62 -2.65 -16.04 -9.05
CA GLU A 62 -1.26 -16.40 -9.33
C GLU A 62 -0.22 -15.64 -8.49
N GLY A 63 -0.61 -14.56 -7.81
CA GLY A 63 0.31 -13.79 -6.98
C GLY A 63 -0.03 -12.31 -6.82
N ILE A 64 0.99 -11.52 -6.54
CA ILE A 64 0.89 -10.09 -6.22
C ILE A 64 1.98 -9.29 -6.94
N ASN A 65 1.61 -8.10 -7.41
CA ASN A 65 2.52 -7.06 -7.90
C ASN A 65 2.20 -5.75 -7.19
N GLY A 66 3.20 -4.97 -6.81
CA GLY A 66 2.99 -3.72 -6.10
C GLY A 66 4.08 -2.68 -6.28
N GLN A 67 3.66 -1.42 -6.28
CA GLN A 67 4.51 -0.27 -6.05
C GLN A 67 3.92 0.56 -4.93
N LEU A 68 4.65 0.70 -3.83
CA LEU A 68 4.20 1.38 -2.64
C LEU A 68 5.32 2.17 -1.97
N SER A 69 4.94 3.04 -1.06
CA SER A 69 5.84 3.76 -0.17
C SER A 69 5.38 3.61 1.26
N LEU A 70 6.32 3.62 2.19
CA LEU A 70 6.06 3.63 3.62
C LEU A 70 7.02 4.60 4.32
N PRO A 71 6.65 5.15 5.49
CA PRO A 71 7.59 5.91 6.31
C PRO A 71 8.86 5.09 6.60
N ALA A 72 10.04 5.68 6.41
CA ALA A 72 11.31 5.00 6.58
C ALA A 72 11.52 4.48 8.02
N ASP A 73 10.96 5.19 9.01
CA ASP A 73 10.96 4.82 10.43
C ASP A 73 10.10 3.58 10.75
N ARG A 74 9.30 3.08 9.79
CA ARG A 74 8.50 1.86 9.91
C ARG A 74 9.05 0.67 9.13
N PHE A 75 10.19 0.83 8.46
CA PHE A 75 10.87 -0.27 7.80
C PHE A 75 11.85 -0.93 8.79
N GLN A 76 11.63 -2.21 9.13
CA GLN A 76 12.48 -3.02 10.01
C GLN A 76 13.08 -4.19 9.24
#